data_AF-A0A3L8PSI5-F1
#
_entry.id   AF-A0A3L8PSI5-F1
#
_cell.length_a   1.000
_cell.length_b   1.000
_cell.length_c   1.000
_cell.angle_alpha   90.00
_cell.angle_beta   90.00
_cell.angle_gamma   90.00
#
_symmetry.space_group_name_H-M   'P 1'
#
loop_
_entity.id
_entity.type
_entity.pdbx_description
1 polymer ?
#
loop_
_entity_poly.entity_id
_entity_poly.type
_entity_poly.pdbx_seq_one_letter_code
_entity_poly.pdbx_strand_id
1 'polypeptide(L)'
;MSTSLLYHGFGIQGPYHHVSTKYENGAVIFNIAHNSNIKCPECRSRSVTKKGIKPRRFHGAPIGNKPTYICINSQRVRCGDCGITRFLPLRFAPREKVRYTKGFEKYVLSL
;
A
#
# COMPACT_ATOMS: atom_id res chain seq x y z
N MET A 1 1.10 5.67 -15.95
CA MET A 1 1.05 4.20 -15.81
C MET A 1 -0.29 3.83 -15.20
N SER A 2 -0.98 2.81 -15.68
CA SER A 2 -2.37 2.56 -15.30
C SER A 2 -2.46 1.94 -13.90
N THR A 3 -3.33 2.53 -13.07
CA THR A 3 -3.76 1.98 -11.77
C THR A 3 -4.36 0.57 -11.91
N SER A 4 -4.77 0.18 -13.11
CA SER A 4 -5.33 -1.13 -13.43
C SER A 4 -4.36 -2.29 -13.16
N LEU A 5 -3.06 -2.16 -13.43
CA LEU A 5 -2.10 -3.24 -13.16
C LEU A 5 -1.94 -3.48 -11.65
N LEU A 6 -1.85 -2.40 -10.86
CA LEU A 6 -1.76 -2.51 -9.40
C LEU A 6 -3.04 -3.11 -8.80
N TYR A 7 -4.20 -2.73 -9.35
CA TYR A 7 -5.49 -3.24 -8.89
C TYR A 7 -5.73 -4.70 -9.28
N HIS A 8 -5.67 -5.02 -10.57
CA HIS A 8 -6.00 -6.36 -11.10
C HIS A 8 -4.85 -7.35 -10.97
N GLY A 9 -3.61 -6.92 -11.21
CA GLY A 9 -2.44 -7.80 -11.18
C GLY A 9 -1.89 -8.03 -9.77
N PHE A 10 -1.84 -6.97 -8.95
CA PHE A 10 -1.23 -7.05 -7.62
C PHE A 10 -2.22 -7.11 -6.45
N GLY A 11 -3.52 -6.95 -6.72
CA GLY A 11 -4.55 -6.91 -5.68
C GLY A 11 -4.42 -5.71 -4.74
N ILE A 12 -3.81 -4.61 -5.19
CA ILE A 12 -3.66 -3.39 -4.41
C ILE A 12 -4.94 -2.57 -4.58
N GLN A 13 -5.92 -2.89 -3.75
CA GLN A 13 -7.23 -2.26 -3.75
C GLN A 13 -7.38 -1.31 -2.56
N GLY A 14 -8.06 -0.19 -2.78
CA GLY A 14 -8.36 0.80 -1.75
C GLY A 14 -7.96 2.22 -2.16
N PRO A 15 -7.89 3.15 -1.20
CA PRO A 15 -7.60 4.56 -1.46
C PRO A 15 -6.11 4.78 -1.71
N TYR A 16 -5.58 4.15 -2.77
CA TYR A 16 -4.21 4.28 -3.23
C TYR A 16 -4.19 4.81 -4.67
N HIS A 17 -3.14 5.56 -5.00
CA HIS A 17 -2.82 5.94 -6.38
C HIS A 17 -1.37 5.63 -6.68
N HIS A 18 -1.12 5.38 -7.96
CA HIS A 18 0.22 5.24 -8.51
C HIS A 18 0.91 6.61 -8.50
N VAL A 19 2.17 6.64 -8.06
CA VAL A 19 3.01 7.84 -8.07
C VAL A 19 4.07 7.71 -9.17
N SER A 20 4.82 6.61 -9.16
CA SER A 20 5.86 6.35 -10.16
C SER A 20 6.20 4.87 -10.22
N THR A 21 6.81 4.45 -11.32
CA THR A 21 7.42 3.12 -11.46
C THR A 21 8.90 3.32 -11.76
N LYS A 22 9.76 2.58 -11.07
CA LYS A 22 11.20 2.56 -11.31
C LYS A 22 11.66 1.15 -11.65
N TYR A 23 12.72 1.07 -12.44
CA TYR A 23 13.38 -0.18 -12.82
C TYR A 23 14.83 -0.07 -12.37
N GLU A 24 15.17 -0.71 -11.25
CA GLU A 24 16.47 -0.58 -10.59
C GLU A 24 16.93 -1.96 -10.13
N ASN A 25 18.22 -2.27 -10.30
CA ASN A 25 18.84 -3.53 -9.85
C ASN A 25 18.07 -4.79 -10.26
N GLY A 26 17.57 -4.82 -11.50
CA GLY A 26 16.79 -5.96 -12.04
C GLY A 26 15.38 -6.10 -11.48
N ALA A 27 14.92 -5.17 -10.63
CA ALA A 27 13.61 -5.19 -10.00
C ALA A 27 12.66 -4.13 -10.58
N VAL A 28 11.35 -4.42 -10.51
CA VAL A 28 10.29 -3.43 -10.78
C VAL A 28 9.82 -2.84 -9.46
N ILE A 29 9.84 -1.52 -9.32
CA ILE A 29 9.46 -0.83 -8.08
C ILE A 29 8.28 0.08 -8.37
N PHE A 30 7.12 -0.23 -7.81
CA PHE A 30 5.94 0.62 -7.85
C PHE A 30 5.86 1.49 -6.60
N ASN A 31 5.94 2.80 -6.78
CA ASN A 31 5.70 3.76 -5.71
C ASN A 31 4.21 4.14 -5.73
N ILE A 32 3.56 3.97 -4.59
CA ILE A 32 2.15 4.31 -4.39
C ILE A 32 2.01 5.24 -3.17
N ALA A 33 0.92 5.99 -3.15
CA ALA A 33 0.56 6.85 -2.02
C ALA A 33 -0.92 6.73 -1.70
N HIS A 34 -1.30 7.15 -0.49
CA HIS A 34 -2.71 7.26 -0.11
C HIS A 34 -3.39 8.40 -0.90
N ASN A 35 -4.61 8.17 -1.36
CA ASN A 35 -5.43 9.21 -1.99
C ASN A 35 -5.77 10.31 -0.98
N SER A 36 -6.19 11.47 -1.48
CA SER A 36 -6.67 12.59 -0.66
C SER A 36 -7.87 12.23 0.22
N ASN A 37 -8.70 11.27 -0.22
CA ASN A 37 -9.91 10.80 0.47
C ASN A 37 -9.60 9.87 1.66
N ILE A 38 -8.80 10.35 2.61
CA ILE A 38 -8.44 9.63 3.82
C ILE A 38 -9.59 9.72 4.84
N LYS A 39 -9.89 8.60 5.49
CA LYS A 39 -10.87 8.50 6.58
C LYS A 39 -10.22 7.91 7.82
N CYS A 40 -10.78 8.21 8.98
CA CYS A 40 -10.41 7.57 10.23
C CYS A 40 -10.60 6.05 10.09
N PRO A 41 -9.59 5.23 10.44
CA PRO A 41 -9.73 3.78 10.36
C PRO A 41 -10.73 3.20 11.37
N GLU A 42 -11.03 3.94 12.44
CA GLU A 42 -11.92 3.50 13.52
C GLU A 42 -13.37 3.95 13.26
N CYS A 43 -13.62 5.27 13.29
CA CYS A 43 -14.98 5.82 13.17
C CYS A 43 -15.40 6.21 11.74
N ARG A 44 -14.51 6.04 10.74
CA ARG A 44 -14.74 6.44 9.32
C ARG A 44 -14.97 7.94 9.06
N SER A 45 -14.81 8.80 10.07
CA SER A 45 -14.88 10.25 9.89
C SER A 45 -13.86 10.78 8.88
N ARG A 46 -14.22 11.86 8.18
CA ARG A 46 -13.33 12.64 7.31
C ARG A 46 -12.58 13.76 8.05
N SER A 47 -12.94 14.03 9.30
CA SER A 47 -12.23 14.95 10.19
C SER A 47 -10.91 14.30 10.63
N VAL A 48 -9.92 14.31 9.71
CA VAL A 48 -8.60 13.69 9.94
C VAL A 48 -7.47 14.65 9.58
N THR A 49 -6.50 14.76 10.49
CA THR A 49 -5.27 15.53 10.25
C THR A 49 -4.11 14.57 10.01
N LYS A 50 -3.36 14.79 8.92
CA LYS A 50 -2.11 14.08 8.64
C LYS A 50 -1.06 14.49 9.68
N LYS A 51 -0.38 13.50 10.27
CA LYS A 51 0.66 13.76 11.29
C LYS A 51 2.05 13.37 10.83
N GLY A 52 2.25 12.12 10.42
CA GLY A 52 3.56 11.61 10.03
C GLY A 52 3.45 10.51 9.00
N ILE A 53 4.57 10.18 8.36
CA ILE A 53 4.65 9.17 7.32
C ILE A 53 5.73 8.16 7.72
N LYS A 54 5.49 6.88 7.42
CA LYS A 54 6.49 5.83 7.53
C LYS A 54 6.68 5.17 6.16
N PRO A 55 7.84 5.30 5.51
CA PRO A 55 8.10 4.58 4.26
C PRO A 55 8.12 3.07 4.53
N ARG A 56 7.48 2.30 3.65
CA ARG A 56 7.43 0.84 3.73
C ARG A 56 7.58 0.26 2.34
N ARG A 57 8.30 -0.86 2.26
CA ARG A 57 8.50 -1.65 1.04
C ARG A 57 7.92 -3.05 1.25
N PHE A 58 7.21 -3.55 0.24
CA PHE A 58 6.59 -4.87 0.25
C PHE A 58 7.01 -5.65 -0.99
N HIS A 59 7.24 -6.96 -0.85
CA HIS A 59 7.37 -7.88 -1.98
C HIS A 59 5.99 -8.10 -2.63
N GLY A 60 5.92 -7.88 -3.94
CA GLY A 60 4.77 -8.22 -4.79
C GLY A 60 5.08 -9.43 -5.66
N ALA A 61 4.05 -9.96 -6.34
CA ALA A 61 4.23 -11.02 -7.33
C ALA A 61 5.28 -10.62 -8.39
N PRO A 62 6.16 -11.53 -8.83
CA PRO A 62 7.14 -11.20 -9.85
C PRO A 62 6.45 -10.88 -11.18
N ILE A 63 7.09 -10.05 -12.00
CA ILE A 63 6.68 -9.83 -13.40
C ILE A 63 7.72 -10.55 -14.27
N GLY A 64 7.31 -11.68 -14.86
CA GLY A 64 8.26 -12.63 -15.46
C GLY A 64 9.28 -13.08 -14.41
N ASN A 65 10.57 -13.00 -14.74
CA ASN A 65 11.66 -13.38 -13.83
C ASN A 65 12.14 -12.23 -12.92
N LYS A 66 11.49 -11.05 -12.98
CA LYS A 66 11.92 -9.88 -12.21
C LYS A 66 11.17 -9.78 -10.88
N PRO A 67 11.85 -9.60 -9.74
CA PRO A 67 11.19 -9.32 -8.48
C PRO A 67 10.47 -7.97 -8.53
N THR A 68 9.31 -7.90 -7.89
CA THR A 68 8.51 -6.66 -7.82
C THR A 68 8.40 -6.16 -6.40
N TYR A 69 8.49 -4.84 -6.23
CA TYR A 69 8.34 -4.17 -4.95
C TYR A 69 7.24 -3.11 -4.98
N ILE A 70 6.41 -3.10 -3.95
CA ILE A 70 5.40 -2.07 -3.71
C ILE A 70 5.88 -1.18 -2.57
N CYS A 71 6.23 0.06 -2.91
CA CYS A 71 6.72 1.07 -1.96
C CYS A 71 5.59 2.04 -1.64
N ILE A 72 5.33 2.27 -0.36
CA ILE A 72 4.31 3.20 0.10
C ILE A 72 4.80 4.06 1.26
N ASN A 73 4.40 5.32 1.20
CA ASN A 73 4.46 6.25 2.32
C ASN A 73 3.23 6.06 3.22
N SER A 74 3.33 5.16 4.20
CA SER A 74 2.22 4.84 5.10
C SER A 74 1.89 6.03 5.99
N GLN A 75 0.68 6.56 5.84
CA GLN A 75 0.25 7.80 6.50
C GLN A 75 -0.29 7.52 7.91
N ARG A 76 0.17 8.28 8.91
CA ARG A 76 -0.42 8.39 10.25
C ARG A 76 -1.41 9.54 10.29
N VAL A 77 -2.61 9.29 10.81
CA VAL A 77 -3.66 10.30 10.96
C VAL A 77 -4.10 10.42 12.41
N ARG A 78 -4.51 11.62 12.81
CA ARG A 78 -5.28 11.88 14.03
C ARG A 78 -6.72 12.22 13.62
N CYS A 79 -7.70 11.57 14.22
CA CYS A 79 -9.11 11.91 14.01
C CYS A 79 -9.54 13.03 14.96
N GLY A 80 -10.27 14.03 14.44
CA GLY A 80 -10.87 15.09 15.24
C GLY A 80 -12.07 14.60 16.06
N ASP A 81 -12.84 13.64 15.54
CA ASP A 81 -14.12 13.24 16.16
C ASP A 81 -13.94 12.17 17.25
N CYS A 82 -13.12 11.15 17.00
CA CYS A 82 -12.85 10.08 17.99
C CYS A 82 -11.48 10.20 18.67
N GLY A 83 -10.68 11.22 18.33
CA GLY A 83 -9.37 11.47 18.95
C GLY A 83 -8.25 10.49 18.61
N ILE A 84 -8.56 9.32 18.01
CA ILE A 84 -7.58 8.25 17.75
C ILE A 84 -6.43 8.76 16.86
N THR A 85 -5.20 8.32 17.17
CA THR A 85 -4.03 8.55 16.32
C THR A 85 -3.45 7.21 15.87
N ARG A 86 -3.57 6.88 14.58
CA ARG A 86 -3.14 5.58 14.04
C ARG A 86 -2.63 5.69 12.61
N PHE A 87 -1.79 4.74 12.21
CA PHE A 87 -1.43 4.54 10.80
C PHE A 87 -2.63 3.99 10.03
N LEU A 88 -2.80 4.46 8.79
CA LEU A 88 -3.83 3.92 7.91
C LEU A 88 -3.54 2.44 7.62
N PRO A 89 -4.56 1.58 7.70
CA PRO A 89 -4.39 0.16 7.44
C PRO A 89 -3.99 -0.07 5.98
N LEU A 90 -3.02 -0.97 5.78
CA LEU A 90 -2.57 -1.40 4.47
C LEU A 90 -3.24 -2.70 4.10
N ARG A 91 -4.45 -2.62 3.53
CA ARG A 91 -5.31 -3.79 3.30
C ARG A 91 -4.76 -4.81 2.30
N PHE A 92 -3.83 -4.38 1.45
CA PHE A 92 -3.11 -5.25 0.52
C PHE A 92 -2.02 -6.10 1.20
N ALA A 93 -1.60 -5.75 2.43
CA ALA A 93 -0.73 -6.59 3.23
C ALA A 93 -1.59 -7.58 4.05
N PRO A 94 -1.20 -8.85 4.18
CA PRO A 94 -2.00 -9.83 4.90
C PRO A 94 -1.97 -9.59 6.41
N ARG A 95 -0.85 -9.09 6.95
CA ARG A 95 -0.65 -8.80 8.37
C ARG A 95 0.15 -7.52 8.54
N GLU A 96 0.03 -6.84 9.69
CA GLU A 96 0.68 -5.54 9.91
C GLU A 96 2.22 -5.61 9.87
N LYS A 97 2.80 -6.69 10.41
CA LYS A 97 4.26 -6.84 10.58
C LYS A 97 4.98 -7.37 9.34
N VAL A 98 4.29 -8.01 8.41
CA VAL A 98 4.94 -8.60 7.23
C VAL A 98 5.36 -7.55 6.19
N ARG A 99 6.18 -7.97 5.23
CA ARG A 99 6.72 -7.15 4.13
C ARG A 99 6.44 -7.78 2.76
N TYR A 100 5.30 -8.43 2.60
CA TYR A 100 4.80 -8.92 1.31
C TYR A 100 3.31 -8.60 1.15
N THR A 101 2.83 -8.59 -0.09
CA THR A 101 1.40 -8.39 -0.39
C THR A 101 0.64 -9.71 -0.33
N LYS A 102 -0.69 -9.63 -0.17
CA LYS A 102 -1.59 -10.79 -0.30
C LYS A 102 -1.45 -11.47 -1.66
N GLY A 103 -1.21 -10.70 -2.72
CA GLY A 103 -0.96 -11.23 -4.06
C GLY A 103 0.32 -12.07 -4.12
N PHE A 104 1.40 -11.63 -3.46
CA PHE A 104 2.64 -12.40 -3.37
C PHE A 104 2.46 -13.69 -2.57
N GLU A 105 1.76 -13.63 -1.43
CA GLU A 105 1.45 -14.81 -0.62
C GLU A 105 0.69 -15.87 -1.45
N LYS A 106 -0.35 -15.45 -2.19
CA LYS A 106 -1.09 -16.36 -3.08
C LYS A 106 -0.23 -16.95 -4.19
N TYR A 107 0.62 -16.12 -4.81
CA TYR A 107 1.54 -16.58 -5.86
C TYR A 107 2.48 -17.67 -5.35
N VAL A 108 3.12 -17.46 -4.19
CA VAL A 108 4.04 -18.45 -3.61
C VAL A 108 3.32 -19.74 -3.22
N LEU A 109 2.09 -19.65 -2.69
CA LEU A 109 1.30 -20.83 -2.33
C LEU A 109 0.75 -21.61 -3.53
N SER A 110 0.76 -21.02 -4.74
CA SER A 110 0.32 -21.67 -5.98
C SER A 110 1.43 -22.35 -6.77
N LEU A 111 2.67 -22.21 -6.32
CA LEU A 111 3.85 -22.92 -6.85
C LEU A 111 3.99 -24.29 -6.18
#